data_AF-A0ABD3ZUG8-F1
#
_entry.id   AF-A0ABD3ZUG8-F1
#
_cell.length_a   1.000
_cell.length_b   1.000
_cell.length_c   1.000
_cell.angle_alpha   90.00
_cell.angle_beta   90.00
_cell.angle_gamma   90.00
#
_symmetry.space_group_name_H-M   'P 1'
#
loop_
_entity.id
_entity.type
_entity.pdbx_description
1 polymer ?
#
loop_
_entity_poly.entity_id
_entity_poly.type
_entity_poly.pdbx_seq_one_letter_code
_entity_poly.pdbx_strand_id
1 'polypeptide(L)'
;METQSKEPASWSDRIYFSGYVMFTLGNGDLAPNGGLWKLVTIIETAQGLLTITFSVTYLISVLSAVNQKRSFAQSVLSLGHDGTEIVHNAWNGKDFHDIDFLLVAASSELGKLTAQHNAFPILHFYHSTQHQESSIIAVAVLDEALTIFKYGIPEQYQPNQLHIKEARSSIKNYLDTVHTAYIHPAEQAPPEPDISKLQQSGIPALSKQTFQIAVNSIKERRQLLLGIIQAGARKWPVQEQAIGNAYSSK
;
A
#
# COMPACT_ATOMS: atom_id res chain seq x y z
N MET A 1 51.10 4.75 10.22
CA MET A 1 50.71 3.93 9.06
C MET A 1 51.94 3.84 8.17
N GLU A 2 52.42 2.63 7.89
CA GLU A 2 53.56 2.42 6.99
C GLU A 2 53.07 1.59 5.79
N THR A 3 53.53 1.96 4.60
CA THR A 3 53.44 1.13 3.39
C THR A 3 54.39 -0.07 3.51
N GLN A 4 54.24 -1.10 2.68
CA GLN A 4 55.27 -2.17 2.55
C GLN A 4 56.69 -1.61 2.25
N SER A 5 56.79 -0.34 1.83
CA SER A 5 58.03 0.40 1.56
C SER A 5 58.55 1.32 2.70
N LYS A 6 57.95 1.31 3.91
CA LYS A 6 58.35 2.15 5.06
C LYS A 6 58.26 3.69 4.86
N GLU A 7 57.39 4.18 3.98
CA GLU A 7 57.11 5.61 3.87
C GLU A 7 55.82 6.01 4.61
N PRO A 8 55.72 7.24 5.15
CA PRO A 8 54.52 7.71 5.82
C PRO A 8 53.36 7.87 4.83
N ALA A 9 52.23 7.20 5.12
CA ALA A 9 51.05 7.17 4.24
C ALA A 9 50.53 8.57 3.87
N SER A 10 50.34 8.78 2.56
CA SER A 10 49.76 9.99 1.99
C SER A 10 48.26 10.13 2.32
N TRP A 11 47.65 11.29 2.06
CA TRP A 11 46.21 11.49 2.32
C TRP A 11 45.32 10.55 1.47
N SER A 12 45.70 10.26 0.23
CA SER A 12 44.99 9.29 -0.62
C SER A 12 45.10 7.86 -0.08
N ASP A 13 46.27 7.47 0.46
CA ASP A 13 46.49 6.13 1.03
C ASP A 13 45.60 5.89 2.24
N ARG A 14 45.34 6.94 3.04
CA ARG A 14 44.44 6.87 4.20
C ARG A 14 42.99 6.65 3.78
N ILE A 15 42.53 7.33 2.72
CA ILE A 15 41.19 7.14 2.16
C ILE A 15 41.07 5.72 1.58
N TYR A 16 42.09 5.26 0.85
CA TYR A 16 42.14 3.89 0.33
C TYR A 16 42.06 2.84 1.43
N PHE A 17 42.88 2.96 2.47
CA PHE A 17 42.87 2.06 3.62
C PHE A 17 41.52 2.07 4.35
N SER A 18 40.97 3.26 4.64
CA SER A 18 39.67 3.39 5.31
C SER A 18 38.54 2.75 4.49
N GLY A 19 38.52 2.93 3.17
CA GLY A 19 37.58 2.22 2.31
C GLY A 19 37.72 0.70 2.40
N TYR A 20 38.96 0.19 2.37
CA TYR A 20 39.23 -1.26 2.48
C TYR A 20 38.73 -1.86 3.80
N VAL A 21 38.95 -1.14 4.89
CA VAL A 21 38.54 -1.56 6.24
C VAL A 21 37.02 -1.42 6.42
N MET A 22 36.44 -0.29 6.01
CA MET A 22 35.00 0.00 6.10
C MET A 22 34.16 -0.96 5.25
N PHE A 23 34.63 -1.33 4.05
CA PHE A 23 33.95 -2.33 3.21
C PHE A 23 34.36 -3.77 3.55
N THR A 24 35.11 -3.99 4.62
CA THR A 24 35.53 -5.31 5.13
C THR A 24 36.40 -6.12 4.17
N LEU A 25 37.02 -5.45 3.19
CA LEU A 25 37.98 -6.05 2.24
C LEU A 25 39.33 -6.39 2.91
N GLY A 26 39.56 -5.87 4.12
CA GLY A 26 40.76 -6.10 4.92
C GLY A 26 41.69 -4.89 4.90
N ASN A 27 43.00 -5.15 4.94
CA ASN A 27 44.01 -4.09 5.05
C ASN A 27 44.55 -3.60 3.68
N GLY A 28 44.29 -4.34 2.60
CA GLY A 28 44.93 -4.08 1.31
C GLY A 28 46.46 -4.14 1.44
N ASP A 29 47.15 -3.14 0.87
CA ASP A 29 48.61 -3.03 0.92
C ASP A 29 49.15 -2.25 2.13
N LEU A 30 48.27 -1.76 3.01
CA LEU A 30 48.61 -0.87 4.11
C LEU A 30 48.28 -1.51 5.46
N ALA A 31 49.21 -1.50 6.41
CA ALA A 31 48.99 -2.08 7.73
C ALA A 31 48.94 -1.02 8.85
N PRO A 32 48.00 -1.13 9.82
CA PRO A 32 47.98 -0.25 10.97
C PRO A 32 49.22 -0.50 11.85
N ASN A 33 50.02 0.55 12.05
CA ASN A 33 51.21 0.50 12.89
C ASN A 33 50.88 1.06 14.29
N GLY A 34 51.16 0.30 15.34
CA GLY A 34 50.83 0.62 16.73
C GLY A 34 49.51 0.03 17.24
N GLY A 35 49.45 -0.30 18.54
CA GLY A 35 48.30 -0.98 19.15
C GLY A 35 46.99 -0.19 19.06
N LEU A 36 47.05 1.14 19.21
CA LEU A 36 45.88 2.01 19.10
C LEU A 36 45.29 1.97 17.68
N TRP A 37 46.11 2.07 16.64
CA TRP A 37 45.64 2.04 15.24
C TRP A 37 45.08 0.68 14.84
N LYS A 38 45.61 -0.42 15.42
CA LYS A 38 45.02 -1.76 15.27
C LYS A 38 43.62 -1.83 15.88
N LEU A 39 43.41 -1.28 17.07
CA LEU A 39 42.09 -1.21 17.70
C LEU A 39 41.10 -0.37 16.89
N VAL A 40 41.52 0.80 16.40
CA VAL A 40 40.71 1.65 15.52
C VAL A 40 40.29 0.88 14.26
N THR A 41 41.21 0.16 13.64
CA THR A 41 40.92 -0.66 12.44
C THR A 41 39.89 -1.75 12.73
N ILE A 42 39.99 -2.41 13.89
CA ILE A 42 39.01 -3.43 14.33
C ILE A 42 37.62 -2.81 14.51
N ILE A 43 37.54 -1.64 15.16
CA ILE A 43 36.28 -0.93 15.38
C ILE A 43 35.67 -0.48 14.04
N GLU A 44 36.48 0.09 13.15
CA GLU A 44 36.05 0.52 11.82
C GLU A 44 35.54 -0.67 10.99
N THR A 45 36.24 -1.81 11.02
CA THR A 45 35.80 -3.05 10.35
C THR A 45 34.45 -3.52 10.92
N ALA A 46 34.29 -3.51 12.24
CA ALA A 46 33.04 -3.91 12.89
C ALA A 46 31.88 -2.97 12.54
N GLN A 47 32.13 -1.66 12.49
CA GLN A 47 31.15 -0.65 12.06
C GLN A 47 30.77 -0.82 10.59
N GLY A 48 31.74 -1.08 9.72
CA GLY A 48 31.54 -1.37 8.31
C GLY A 48 30.63 -2.58 8.09
N LEU A 49 30.94 -3.68 8.76
CA LEU A 49 30.13 -4.91 8.73
C LEU A 49 28.69 -4.66 9.21
N LEU A 50 28.51 -3.96 10.34
CA LEU A 50 27.18 -3.62 10.86
C LEU A 50 26.40 -2.73 9.88
N THR A 51 27.06 -1.74 9.29
CA THR A 51 26.45 -0.81 8.33
C THR A 51 25.96 -1.55 7.09
N ILE A 52 26.80 -2.39 6.49
CA ILE A 52 26.42 -3.19 5.30
C ILE A 52 25.27 -4.14 5.67
N THR A 53 25.38 -4.84 6.80
CA THR A 53 24.36 -5.78 7.27
C THR A 53 23.01 -5.09 7.45
N PHE A 54 22.96 -3.99 8.22
CA PHE A 54 21.71 -3.24 8.43
C PHE A 54 21.17 -2.63 7.14
N SER A 55 22.03 -2.15 6.25
CA SER A 55 21.61 -1.60 4.95
C SER A 55 20.91 -2.67 4.11
N VAL A 56 21.51 -3.85 3.97
CA VAL A 56 20.92 -4.97 3.21
C VAL A 56 19.65 -5.46 3.88
N THR A 57 19.63 -5.63 5.21
CA THR A 57 18.42 -6.01 5.96
C THR A 57 17.29 -5.02 5.75
N TYR A 58 17.57 -3.72 5.86
CA TYR A 58 16.58 -2.67 5.64
C TYR A 58 16.01 -2.70 4.21
N LEU A 59 16.87 -2.83 3.20
CA LEU A 59 16.43 -2.92 1.79
C LEU A 59 15.52 -4.13 1.57
N ILE A 60 15.85 -5.29 2.13
CA ILE A 60 15.02 -6.49 2.04
C ILE A 60 13.67 -6.26 2.74
N SER A 61 13.66 -5.67 3.93
CA SER A 61 12.41 -5.37 4.67
C SER A 61 11.52 -4.39 3.92
N VAL A 62 12.09 -3.34 3.33
CA VAL A 62 11.35 -2.37 2.50
C VAL A 62 10.76 -3.06 1.27
N LEU A 63 11.55 -3.87 0.56
CA LEU A 63 11.07 -4.60 -0.62
C LEU A 63 9.93 -5.56 -0.27
N SER A 64 10.04 -6.26 0.87
CA SER A 64 8.98 -7.13 1.38
C SER A 64 7.69 -6.34 1.66
N ALA A 65 7.78 -5.17 2.29
CA ALA A 65 6.63 -4.31 2.55
C ALA A 65 5.99 -3.77 1.26
N VAL A 66 6.80 -3.40 0.27
CA VAL A 66 6.31 -3.00 -1.06
C VAL A 66 5.56 -4.15 -1.74
N ASN A 67 6.11 -5.37 -1.70
CA ASN A 67 5.46 -6.55 -2.28
C ASN A 67 4.14 -6.87 -1.57
N GLN A 68 4.08 -6.71 -0.24
CA GLN A 68 2.82 -6.87 0.51
C GLN A 68 1.77 -5.84 0.07
N LYS A 69 2.15 -4.56 -0.07
CA LYS A 69 1.25 -3.49 -0.54
C LYS A 69 0.65 -3.81 -1.91
N ARG A 70 1.47 -4.38 -2.82
CA ARG A 70 1.04 -4.83 -4.15
C ARG A 70 0.13 -6.06 -4.08
N SER A 71 0.48 -7.04 -3.26
CA SER A 71 -0.31 -8.25 -3.04
C SER A 71 -1.72 -7.92 -2.53
N PHE A 72 -1.83 -7.00 -1.58
CA PHE A 72 -3.12 -6.48 -1.10
C PHE A 72 -3.93 -5.86 -2.23
N ALA A 73 -3.28 -5.02 -3.05
CA ALA A 73 -3.97 -4.36 -4.15
C ALA A 73 -4.54 -5.38 -5.15
N GLN A 74 -3.74 -6.39 -5.49
CA GLN A 74 -4.13 -7.47 -6.39
C GLN A 74 -5.23 -8.35 -5.79
N SER A 75 -5.18 -8.66 -4.49
CA SER A 75 -6.19 -9.50 -3.83
C SER A 75 -7.57 -8.84 -3.87
N VAL A 76 -7.65 -7.53 -3.62
CA VAL A 76 -8.91 -6.78 -3.72
C VAL A 76 -9.35 -6.59 -5.17
N LEU A 77 -8.45 -6.11 -6.04
CA LEU A 77 -8.83 -5.77 -7.43
C LEU A 77 -9.13 -7.00 -8.30
N SER A 78 -8.68 -8.20 -7.89
CA SER A 78 -9.09 -9.45 -8.52
C SER A 78 -10.56 -9.83 -8.25
N LEU A 79 -11.18 -9.26 -7.21
CA LEU A 79 -12.62 -9.42 -6.95
C LEU A 79 -13.47 -8.51 -7.83
N GLY A 80 -12.91 -7.40 -8.31
CA GLY A 80 -13.57 -6.40 -9.14
C GLY A 80 -12.79 -5.09 -9.19
N HIS A 81 -12.96 -4.34 -10.28
CA HIS A 81 -12.29 -3.07 -10.53
C HIS A 81 -13.05 -1.87 -9.92
N ASP A 82 -14.31 -2.07 -9.54
CA ASP A 82 -15.13 -1.11 -8.82
C ASP A 82 -15.96 -1.79 -7.71
N GLY A 83 -16.52 -0.98 -6.80
CA GLY A 83 -17.25 -1.49 -5.64
C GLY A 83 -18.51 -2.27 -6.02
N THR A 84 -19.20 -1.89 -7.10
CA THR A 84 -20.40 -2.59 -7.59
C THR A 84 -20.02 -3.95 -8.16
N GLU A 85 -18.91 -4.06 -8.88
CA GLU A 85 -18.39 -5.32 -9.42
C GLU A 85 -18.02 -6.29 -8.31
N ILE A 86 -17.36 -5.82 -7.24
CA ILE A 86 -17.09 -6.65 -6.06
C ILE A 86 -18.39 -7.17 -5.44
N VAL A 87 -19.38 -6.30 -5.22
CA VAL A 87 -20.67 -6.73 -4.66
C VAL A 87 -21.37 -7.71 -5.59
N HIS A 88 -21.32 -7.48 -6.90
CA HIS A 88 -21.89 -8.40 -7.88
C HIS A 88 -21.24 -9.79 -7.80
N ASN A 89 -19.90 -9.85 -7.77
CA ASN A 89 -19.14 -11.09 -7.75
C ASN A 89 -19.19 -11.81 -6.40
N ALA A 90 -19.49 -11.09 -5.31
CA ALA A 90 -19.65 -11.65 -3.98
C ALA A 90 -20.99 -12.37 -3.75
N TRP A 91 -21.96 -12.23 -4.67
CA TRP A 91 -23.28 -12.84 -4.51
C TRP A 91 -23.24 -14.35 -4.72
N ASN A 92 -23.54 -15.12 -3.68
CA ASN A 92 -23.54 -16.59 -3.72
C ASN A 92 -24.90 -17.21 -4.10
N GLY A 93 -25.89 -16.39 -4.46
CA GLY A 93 -27.26 -16.83 -4.75
C GLY A 93 -28.22 -16.81 -3.55
N LYS A 94 -27.71 -16.62 -2.33
CA LYS A 94 -28.51 -16.62 -1.10
C LYS A 94 -28.29 -15.39 -0.24
N ASP A 95 -27.04 -15.05 0.04
CA ASP A 95 -26.62 -13.95 0.91
C ASP A 95 -25.17 -13.52 0.58
N PHE A 96 -24.57 -12.64 1.38
CA PHE A 96 -23.19 -12.19 1.20
C PHE A 96 -22.23 -12.69 2.29
N HIS A 97 -22.52 -13.77 3.00
CA HIS A 97 -21.64 -14.23 4.09
C HIS A 97 -20.29 -14.78 3.61
N ASP A 98 -20.17 -15.22 2.35
CA ASP A 98 -18.90 -15.73 1.82
C ASP A 98 -17.81 -14.63 1.75
N ILE A 99 -18.20 -13.36 1.63
CA ILE A 99 -17.25 -12.23 1.65
C ILE A 99 -16.65 -12.02 3.05
N ASP A 100 -17.27 -12.54 4.11
CA ASP A 100 -16.80 -12.34 5.50
C ASP A 100 -15.35 -12.77 5.67
N PHE A 101 -14.95 -13.90 5.08
CA PHE A 101 -13.58 -14.38 5.12
C PHE A 101 -12.60 -13.40 4.46
N LEU A 102 -13.01 -12.82 3.33
CA LEU A 102 -12.21 -11.83 2.60
C LEU A 102 -12.13 -10.51 3.36
N LEU A 103 -13.19 -10.09 4.05
CA LEU A 103 -13.19 -8.88 4.88
C LEU A 103 -12.25 -9.01 6.08
N VAL A 104 -12.25 -10.17 6.75
CA VAL A 104 -11.33 -10.45 7.86
C VAL A 104 -9.88 -10.47 7.37
N ALA A 105 -9.62 -11.15 6.24
CA ALA A 105 -8.29 -11.20 5.64
C ALA A 105 -7.78 -9.80 5.23
N ALA A 106 -8.61 -9.02 4.54
CA ALA A 106 -8.29 -7.66 4.13
C ALA A 106 -8.04 -6.74 5.33
N SER A 107 -8.82 -6.87 6.40
CA SER A 107 -8.63 -6.11 7.65
C SER A 107 -7.29 -6.41 8.29
N SER A 108 -6.90 -7.68 8.38
CA SER A 108 -5.61 -8.12 8.89
C SER A 108 -4.45 -7.60 8.03
N GLU A 109 -4.57 -7.68 6.71
CA GLU A 109 -3.57 -7.20 5.77
C GLU A 109 -3.39 -5.67 5.84
N LEU A 110 -4.49 -4.91 5.92
CA LEU A 110 -4.45 -3.47 6.15
C LEU A 110 -3.76 -3.10 7.46
N GLY A 111 -4.00 -3.86 8.54
CA GLY A 111 -3.29 -3.69 9.80
C GLY A 111 -1.77 -3.86 9.66
N LYS A 112 -1.33 -4.88 8.91
CA LYS A 112 0.10 -5.09 8.60
C LYS A 112 0.68 -3.96 7.77
N LEU A 113 -0.02 -3.52 6.72
CA LEU A 113 0.42 -2.41 5.87
C LEU A 113 0.54 -1.11 6.66
N THR A 114 -0.38 -0.87 7.58
CA THR A 114 -0.34 0.29 8.50
C THR A 114 0.91 0.25 9.38
N ALA A 115 1.18 -0.90 10.02
CA ALA A 115 2.38 -1.08 10.85
C ALA A 115 3.68 -0.93 10.04
N GLN A 116 3.72 -1.50 8.83
CA GLN A 116 4.87 -1.38 7.93
C GLN A 116 5.11 0.06 7.48
N HIS A 117 4.06 0.83 7.19
CA HIS A 117 4.20 2.24 6.82
C HIS A 117 4.77 3.09 7.96
N ASN A 118 4.41 2.78 9.21
CA ASN A 118 5.01 3.41 10.39
C ASN A 118 6.48 3.03 10.58
N ALA A 119 6.83 1.76 10.31
CA ALA A 119 8.21 1.27 10.44
C ALA A 119 9.14 1.76 9.29
N PHE A 120 8.59 1.94 8.09
CA PHE A 120 9.33 2.27 6.87
C PHE A 120 8.72 3.49 6.16
N PRO A 121 8.96 4.73 6.65
CA PRO A 121 8.41 5.94 6.04
C PRO A 121 8.78 6.13 4.56
N ILE A 122 9.90 5.54 4.11
CA ILE A 122 10.34 5.55 2.71
C ILE A 122 9.28 4.96 1.75
N LEU A 123 8.37 4.12 2.24
CA LEU A 123 7.27 3.55 1.46
C LEU A 123 6.34 4.61 0.86
N HIS A 124 6.30 5.82 1.43
CA HIS A 124 5.53 6.94 0.87
C HIS A 124 6.01 7.31 -0.55
N PHE A 125 7.32 7.26 -0.80
CA PHE A 125 7.87 7.61 -2.12
C PHE A 125 7.69 6.49 -3.15
N TYR A 126 7.34 5.28 -2.72
CA TYR A 126 7.10 4.16 -3.63
C TYR A 126 5.70 4.22 -4.24
N HIS A 127 5.66 4.80 -5.44
CA HIS A 127 4.48 4.85 -6.29
C HIS A 127 4.60 3.75 -7.35
N SER A 128 3.70 2.76 -7.34
CA SER A 128 3.58 1.87 -8.50
C SER A 128 3.06 2.70 -9.67
N THR A 129 3.60 2.48 -10.87
CA THR A 129 3.13 3.09 -12.12
C THR A 129 1.85 2.42 -12.64
N GLN A 130 1.57 1.17 -12.26
CA GLN A 130 0.40 0.41 -12.70
C GLN A 130 -0.80 0.58 -11.78
N HIS A 131 -1.99 0.75 -12.37
CA HIS A 131 -3.25 0.92 -11.63
C HIS A 131 -3.57 -0.29 -10.72
N GLN A 132 -3.29 -1.50 -11.19
CA GLN A 132 -3.56 -2.78 -10.50
C GLN A 132 -2.67 -3.04 -9.27
N GLU A 133 -1.67 -2.19 -9.04
CA GLU A 133 -0.73 -2.31 -7.92
C GLU A 133 -0.87 -1.15 -6.93
N SER A 134 -1.83 -0.25 -7.17
CA SER A 134 -2.07 0.88 -6.30
C SER A 134 -2.96 0.45 -5.13
N SER A 135 -2.35 0.29 -3.96
CA SER A 135 -3.08 -0.02 -2.73
C SER A 135 -4.13 1.04 -2.39
N ILE A 136 -3.92 2.30 -2.77
CA ILE A 136 -4.90 3.38 -2.55
C ILE A 136 -6.16 3.15 -3.39
N ILE A 137 -6.01 2.70 -4.64
CA ILE A 137 -7.16 2.36 -5.49
C ILE A 137 -7.90 1.14 -4.93
N ALA A 138 -7.17 0.09 -4.57
CA ALA A 138 -7.76 -1.09 -3.94
C ALA A 138 -8.54 -0.74 -2.66
N VAL A 139 -7.98 0.12 -1.79
CA VAL A 139 -8.68 0.60 -0.60
C VAL A 139 -9.96 1.36 -0.95
N ALA A 140 -9.94 2.23 -1.96
CA ALA A 140 -11.13 2.96 -2.37
C ALA A 140 -12.21 2.04 -2.96
N VAL A 141 -11.82 1.07 -3.80
CA VAL A 141 -12.72 0.06 -4.36
C VAL A 141 -13.36 -0.78 -3.23
N LEU A 142 -12.56 -1.24 -2.26
CA LEU A 142 -13.05 -1.97 -1.11
C LEU A 142 -13.99 -1.11 -0.24
N ASP A 143 -13.67 0.16 0.00
CA ASP A 143 -14.54 1.04 0.79
C ASP A 143 -15.88 1.32 0.10
N GLU A 144 -15.88 1.44 -1.23
CA GLU A 144 -17.11 1.55 -2.02
C GLU A 144 -17.94 0.26 -1.96
N ALA A 145 -17.31 -0.91 -2.04
CA ALA A 145 -18.00 -2.19 -1.85
C ALA A 145 -18.65 -2.27 -0.44
N LEU A 146 -17.90 -1.90 0.61
CA LEU A 146 -18.43 -1.83 1.99
C LEU A 146 -19.58 -0.81 2.14
N THR A 147 -19.54 0.27 1.38
CA THR A 147 -20.63 1.25 1.31
C THR A 147 -21.89 0.63 0.69
N ILE A 148 -21.73 -0.08 -0.43
CA ILE A 148 -22.85 -0.77 -1.09
C ILE A 148 -23.40 -1.88 -0.20
N PHE A 149 -22.57 -2.71 0.44
CA PHE A 149 -23.04 -3.74 1.37
C PHE A 149 -23.88 -3.14 2.50
N LYS A 150 -23.41 -2.05 3.12
CA LYS A 150 -24.07 -1.45 4.28
C LYS A 150 -25.36 -0.70 3.94
N TYR A 151 -25.37 0.03 2.82
CA TYR A 151 -26.42 1.00 2.51
C TYR A 151 -27.23 0.67 1.26
N GLY A 152 -26.74 -0.25 0.42
CA GLY A 152 -27.34 -0.64 -0.84
C GLY A 152 -27.99 -2.03 -0.82
N ILE A 153 -27.62 -2.91 0.13
CA ILE A 153 -28.17 -4.27 0.24
C ILE A 153 -29.18 -4.33 1.41
N PRO A 154 -30.33 -5.03 1.27
CA PRO A 154 -31.26 -5.24 2.39
C PRO A 154 -30.61 -6.02 3.54
N GLU A 155 -30.91 -5.62 4.79
CA GLU A 155 -30.25 -6.13 6.02
C GLU A 155 -30.19 -7.66 6.11
N GLN A 156 -31.24 -8.35 5.67
CA GLN A 156 -31.32 -9.83 5.70
C GLN A 156 -30.31 -10.56 4.82
N TYR A 157 -29.69 -9.87 3.85
CA TYR A 157 -28.69 -10.44 2.94
C TYR A 157 -27.28 -9.93 3.21
N GLN A 158 -27.11 -8.91 4.06
CA GLN A 158 -25.84 -8.24 4.26
C GLN A 158 -24.77 -9.20 4.84
N PRO A 159 -23.47 -8.92 4.57
CA PRO A 159 -22.38 -9.56 5.30
C PRO A 159 -22.45 -9.28 6.81
N ASN A 160 -21.59 -9.95 7.57
CA ASN A 160 -21.53 -9.72 9.01
C ASN A 160 -21.15 -8.28 9.34
N GLN A 161 -22.01 -7.60 10.11
CA GLN A 161 -21.83 -6.19 10.48
C GLN A 161 -20.53 -5.91 11.25
N LEU A 162 -20.05 -6.89 12.02
CA LEU A 162 -18.79 -6.76 12.76
C LEU A 162 -17.61 -6.70 11.78
N HIS A 163 -17.58 -7.56 10.77
CA HIS A 163 -16.52 -7.57 9.76
C HIS A 163 -16.57 -6.32 8.88
N ILE A 164 -17.76 -5.81 8.54
CA ILE A 164 -17.90 -4.52 7.84
C ILE A 164 -17.31 -3.39 8.68
N LYS A 165 -17.62 -3.36 9.99
CA LYS A 165 -17.11 -2.34 10.92
C LYS A 165 -15.58 -2.42 11.05
N GLU A 166 -15.05 -3.63 11.21
CA GLU A 166 -13.61 -3.88 11.30
C GLU A 166 -12.89 -3.43 10.03
N ALA A 167 -13.34 -3.86 8.86
CA ALA A 167 -12.76 -3.48 7.57
C ALA A 167 -12.76 -1.96 7.37
N ARG A 168 -13.87 -1.28 7.67
CA ARG A 168 -13.94 0.19 7.62
C ARG A 168 -12.97 0.87 8.57
N SER A 169 -12.79 0.33 9.77
CA SER A 169 -11.84 0.86 10.76
C SER A 169 -10.39 0.65 10.30
N SER A 170 -10.07 -0.53 9.76
CA SER A 170 -8.74 -0.84 9.23
C SER A 170 -8.39 0.04 8.03
N ILE A 171 -9.36 0.28 7.13
CA ILE A 171 -9.21 1.25 6.05
C ILE A 171 -8.91 2.65 6.61
N LYS A 172 -9.70 3.11 7.59
CA LYS A 172 -9.48 4.43 8.20
C LYS A 172 -8.06 4.54 8.79
N ASN A 173 -7.63 3.57 9.58
CA ASN A 173 -6.30 3.57 10.19
C ASN A 173 -5.17 3.56 9.15
N TYR A 174 -5.33 2.79 8.07
CA TYR A 174 -4.39 2.77 6.97
C TYR A 174 -4.31 4.14 6.28
N LEU A 175 -5.46 4.74 5.94
CA LEU A 175 -5.52 6.05 5.30
C LEU A 175 -4.93 7.15 6.19
N ASP A 176 -5.25 7.15 7.49
CA ASP A 176 -4.72 8.10 8.48
C ASP A 176 -3.18 7.98 8.61
N THR A 177 -2.60 6.81 8.32
CA THR A 177 -1.15 6.56 8.42
C THR A 177 -0.39 6.88 7.13
N VAL A 178 -0.96 6.53 5.98
CA VAL A 178 -0.39 6.89 4.66
C VAL A 178 -0.47 8.40 4.43
N HIS A 179 -1.39 9.06 5.13
CA HIS A 179 -1.52 10.51 5.20
C HIS A 179 -0.49 11.10 6.17
N THR A 180 0.50 11.83 5.67
CA THR A 180 1.49 12.49 6.55
C THR A 180 1.65 13.99 6.31
N ALA A 181 1.09 14.56 5.25
CA ALA A 181 1.02 16.02 5.08
C ALA A 181 0.02 16.41 3.97
N TYR A 182 -0.97 17.26 4.28
CA TYR A 182 -1.74 18.06 3.32
C TYR A 182 -2.72 17.40 2.34
N ILE A 183 -3.22 16.18 2.57
CA ILE A 183 -4.37 15.71 1.78
C ILE A 183 -5.66 16.23 2.40
N HIS A 184 -6.28 17.18 1.72
CA HIS A 184 -7.60 17.69 2.06
C HIS A 184 -8.68 16.85 1.38
N PRO A 185 -9.88 16.69 1.99
CA PRO A 185 -11.03 16.16 1.28
C PRO A 185 -11.23 16.91 -0.04
N ALA A 186 -11.52 16.18 -1.11
CA ALA A 186 -11.82 16.79 -2.40
C ALA A 186 -13.06 17.68 -2.28
N GLU A 187 -13.08 18.80 -3.01
CA GLU A 187 -14.21 19.75 -3.00
C GLU A 187 -15.53 19.08 -3.41
N GLN A 188 -15.44 18.07 -4.28
CA GLN A 188 -16.57 17.31 -4.81
C GLN A 188 -16.53 15.87 -4.30
N ALA A 189 -17.70 15.25 -4.17
CA ALA A 189 -17.78 13.82 -3.89
C ALA A 189 -17.46 13.02 -5.15
N PRO A 190 -16.87 11.82 -5.02
CA PRO A 190 -16.69 10.93 -6.17
C PRO A 190 -18.04 10.48 -6.74
N PRO A 191 -18.07 10.03 -8.02
CA PRO A 191 -19.28 9.50 -8.65
C PRO A 191 -19.93 8.43 -7.77
N GLU A 192 -21.26 8.47 -7.66
CA GLU A 192 -22.00 7.48 -6.87
C GLU A 192 -21.92 6.07 -7.48
N PRO A 193 -21.86 5.02 -6.64
CA PRO A 193 -21.95 3.66 -7.13
C PRO A 193 -23.29 3.42 -7.83
N ASP A 194 -23.23 2.80 -9.01
CA ASP A 194 -24.44 2.38 -9.72
C ASP A 194 -24.93 1.03 -9.19
N ILE A 195 -25.85 1.07 -8.22
CA ILE A 195 -26.48 -0.16 -7.68
C ILE A 195 -27.62 -0.69 -8.56
N SER A 196 -28.03 0.05 -9.61
CA SER A 196 -29.12 -0.40 -10.48
C SER A 196 -28.77 -1.67 -11.25
N LYS A 197 -27.48 -1.88 -11.53
CA LYS A 197 -26.96 -3.11 -12.16
C LYS A 197 -27.16 -4.35 -11.29
N LEU A 198 -27.06 -4.21 -9.96
CA LEU A 198 -27.30 -5.32 -9.04
C LEU A 198 -28.74 -5.83 -9.18
N GLN A 199 -29.70 -4.90 -9.22
CA GLN A 199 -31.12 -5.23 -9.40
C GLN A 199 -31.39 -5.89 -10.77
N GLN A 200 -30.74 -5.40 -11.83
CA GLN A 200 -30.84 -5.98 -13.17
C GLN A 200 -30.33 -7.43 -13.22
N SER A 201 -29.30 -7.75 -12.43
CA SER A 201 -28.75 -9.11 -12.28
C SER A 201 -29.52 -9.99 -11.29
N GLY A 202 -30.65 -9.52 -10.75
CA GLY A 202 -31.46 -10.27 -9.77
C GLY A 202 -30.87 -10.31 -8.36
N ILE A 203 -29.86 -9.50 -8.07
CA ILE A 203 -29.26 -9.36 -6.75
C ILE A 203 -30.12 -8.41 -5.89
N PRO A 204 -30.49 -8.79 -4.65
CA PRO A 204 -31.28 -7.92 -3.79
C PRO A 204 -30.56 -6.60 -3.48
N ALA A 205 -31.12 -5.48 -3.93
CA ALA A 205 -30.61 -4.15 -3.63
C ALA A 205 -31.76 -3.18 -3.32
N LEU A 206 -31.51 -2.25 -2.40
CA LEU A 206 -32.41 -1.18 -2.01
C LEU A 206 -32.65 -0.21 -3.17
N SER A 207 -33.67 0.64 -3.04
CA SER A 207 -33.96 1.63 -4.08
C SER A 207 -32.81 2.63 -4.24
N LYS A 208 -32.59 3.10 -5.48
CA LYS A 208 -31.57 4.12 -5.79
C LYS A 208 -31.73 5.37 -4.91
N GLN A 209 -32.97 5.78 -4.63
CA GLN A 209 -33.25 6.93 -3.76
C GLN A 209 -32.83 6.69 -2.31
N THR A 210 -33.13 5.51 -1.76
CA THR A 210 -32.73 5.13 -0.40
C THR A 210 -31.21 5.09 -0.28
N PHE A 211 -30.54 4.46 -1.24
CA PHE A 211 -29.09 4.39 -1.28
C PHE A 211 -28.46 5.79 -1.37
N GLN A 212 -29.02 6.66 -2.21
CA GLN A 212 -28.53 8.01 -2.39
C GLN A 212 -28.54 8.84 -1.10
N ILE A 213 -29.65 8.77 -0.35
CA ILE A 213 -29.78 9.47 0.93
C ILE A 213 -28.71 8.98 1.91
N ALA A 214 -28.48 7.66 1.96
CA ALA A 214 -27.48 7.07 2.83
C ALA A 214 -26.03 7.42 2.41
N VAL A 215 -25.71 7.39 1.10
CA VAL A 215 -24.40 7.77 0.57
C VAL A 215 -24.09 9.24 0.85
N ASN A 216 -25.09 10.12 0.74
CA ASN A 216 -24.95 11.54 1.09
C ASN A 216 -24.57 11.75 2.56
N SER A 217 -25.02 10.87 3.48
CA SER A 217 -24.65 10.96 4.90
C SER A 217 -23.17 10.66 5.18
N ILE A 218 -22.48 9.97 4.26
CA ILE A 218 -21.05 9.63 4.38
C ILE A 218 -20.19 10.40 3.37
N LYS A 219 -20.71 11.51 2.84
CA LYS A 219 -20.05 12.33 1.80
C LYS A 219 -18.62 12.71 2.16
N GLU A 220 -18.37 13.15 3.39
CA GLU A 220 -17.04 13.57 3.85
C GLU A 220 -15.99 12.45 3.73
N ARG A 221 -16.38 11.21 4.07
CA ARG A 221 -15.50 10.04 3.92
C ARG A 221 -15.14 9.82 2.45
N ARG A 222 -16.14 9.89 1.57
CA ARG A 222 -15.94 9.69 0.12
C ARG A 222 -15.09 10.80 -0.49
N GLN A 223 -15.26 12.05 -0.03
CA GLN A 223 -14.41 13.18 -0.41
C GLN A 223 -12.97 13.01 0.06
N LEU A 224 -12.75 12.49 1.27
CA LEU A 224 -11.41 12.19 1.78
C LEU A 224 -10.72 11.13 0.91
N LEU A 225 -11.40 10.03 0.60
CA LEU A 225 -10.87 9.00 -0.30
C LEU A 225 -10.53 9.56 -1.68
N LEU A 226 -11.39 10.42 -2.24
CA LEU A 226 -11.12 11.04 -3.53
C LEU A 226 -9.91 11.98 -3.47
N GLY A 227 -9.79 12.77 -2.39
CA GLY A 227 -8.63 13.62 -2.15
C GLY A 227 -7.33 12.81 -2.11
N ILE A 228 -7.34 11.64 -1.46
CA ILE A 228 -6.17 10.74 -1.39
C ILE A 228 -5.82 10.16 -2.76
N ILE A 229 -6.82 9.73 -3.54
CA ILE A 229 -6.61 9.25 -4.91
C ILE A 229 -6.01 10.35 -5.81
N GLN A 230 -6.55 11.56 -5.73
CA GLN A 230 -6.07 12.70 -6.52
C GLN A 230 -4.66 13.14 -6.12
N ALA A 231 -4.34 13.13 -4.82
CA ALA A 231 -2.98 13.39 -4.33
C ALA A 231 -1.96 12.39 -4.88
N GLY A 232 -2.38 11.13 -5.09
CA GLY A 232 -1.58 10.11 -5.77
C GLY A 232 -1.53 10.25 -7.30
N ALA A 233 -2.04 11.35 -7.87
CA ALA A 233 -2.19 11.58 -9.31
C ALA A 233 -2.95 10.44 -10.04
N ARG A 234 -3.92 9.82 -9.35
CA ARG A 234 -4.77 8.76 -9.90
C ARG A 234 -6.19 9.26 -10.13
N LYS A 235 -6.93 8.53 -10.96
CA LYS A 235 -8.38 8.73 -11.17
C LYS A 235 -9.17 7.83 -10.24
N TRP A 236 -10.36 8.29 -9.86
CA TRP A 236 -11.31 7.46 -9.13
C TRP A 236 -11.59 6.17 -9.91
N PRO A 237 -11.65 5.00 -9.26
CA PRO A 237 -12.07 3.76 -9.91
C PRO A 237 -13.52 3.93 -10.35
N VAL A 238 -13.68 4.32 -11.61
CA VAL A 238 -14.97 4.38 -12.28
C VAL A 238 -15.14 3.09 -13.06
N GLN A 239 -16.38 2.66 -13.14
CA GLN A 239 -16.79 1.59 -14.02
C GLN A 239 -16.45 2.01 -15.45
N GLU A 240 -15.40 1.44 -16.05
CA GLU A 240 -15.18 1.58 -17.49
C GLU A 240 -16.42 0.98 -18.15
N GLN A 241 -17.25 1.84 -18.74
CA GLN A 241 -18.22 1.37 -19.72
C GLN A 241 -17.39 0.59 -20.73
N ALA A 242 -17.63 -0.72 -20.83
CA ALA A 242 -17.05 -1.56 -21.86
C ALA A 242 -17.06 -0.78 -23.17
N ILE A 243 -15.89 -0.39 -23.65
CA ILE A 243 -15.74 0.25 -24.96
C ILE A 243 -15.96 -0.87 -25.99
N GLY A 244 -17.23 -1.25 -26.14
CA GLY A 244 -17.72 -2.00 -27.27
C GLY A 244 -17.92 -1.04 -28.43
N ASN A 245 -17.33 -1.39 -29.56
CA ASN A 245 -17.50 -0.79 -30.90
C ASN A 245 -16.75 0.53 -31.20
N ALA A 246 -15.44 0.41 -31.44
CA ALA A 246 -14.76 1.23 -32.44
C ALA A 246 -13.58 0.49 -33.11
N TYR A 247 -13.77 -0.77 -33.48
CA TYR A 247 -13.04 -1.40 -34.59
C TYR A 247 -14.06 -1.90 -35.60
N SER A 248 -14.66 -0.97 -36.32
CA SER A 248 -15.32 -1.25 -37.60
C SER A 248 -14.69 -0.37 -38.66
N SER A 249 -14.06 -1.04 -39.62
CA SER A 249 -13.66 -0.57 -40.95
C SER A 249 -12.89 0.75 -41.04
N LYS A 250 -11.61 0.66 -41.37
CA LYS A 250 -11.10 0.99 -42.72
C LYS A 250 -9.74 0.34 -42.94
#